data_AF-A0A953WAJ6-F1
#
_entry.id   AF-A0A953WAJ6-F1
#
_cell.length_a   1.000
_cell.length_b   1.000
_cell.length_c   1.000
_cell.angle_alpha   90.00
_cell.angle_beta   90.00
_cell.angle_gamma   90.00
#
_symmetry.space_group_name_H-M   'P 1'
#
loop_
_entity.id
_entity.type
_entity.pdbx_description
1 polymer ?
#
loop_
_entity_poly.entity_id
_entity_poly.type
_entity_poly.pdbx_seq_one_letter_code
_entity_poly.pdbx_strand_id
1 'polypeptide(L)' 'KSARLGEVLTALDLWLRQTPMRDIAIVLYSEQIVNDDWAPEGGYLIDRVRRSIRRGRFMMEKGYRQLLA' A
#
# COMPACT_ATOMS: atom_id res chain seq x y z
N LYS A 1 -11.43 9.50 7.69
CA LYS A 1 -10.37 8.66 8.33
C LYS A 1 -10.29 7.21 7.78
N SER A 2 -11.38 6.59 7.30
CA SER A 2 -11.40 5.19 6.83
C SER A 2 -10.64 4.89 5.51
N ALA A 3 -10.69 5.79 4.52
CA ALA A 3 -10.07 5.56 3.20
C ALA A 3 -8.57 5.20 3.27
N ARG A 4 -7.84 5.81 4.20
CA ARG A 4 -6.41 5.54 4.41
C ARG A 4 -6.14 4.18 5.07
N LEU A 5 -7.11 3.61 5.80
CA LEU A 5 -7.00 2.25 6.34
C LEU A 5 -7.33 1.21 5.26
N GLY A 6 -8.32 1.47 4.41
CA GLY A 6 -8.64 0.64 3.24
C GLY A 6 -7.43 0.43 2.33
N GLU A 7 -6.77 1.52 1.91
CA GLU A 7 -5.54 1.45 1.11
C GLU A 7 -4.44 0.59 1.77
N VAL A 8 -4.30 0.71 3.09
CA VAL A 8 -3.29 -0.04 3.85
C VAL A 8 -3.62 -1.53 3.90
N LEU A 9 -4.89 -1.89 4.12
CA LEU A 9 -5.33 -3.29 4.15
C LEU A 9 -5.25 -3.94 2.77
N THR A 10 -5.68 -3.24 1.72
CA THR A 10 -5.56 -3.73 0.33
C THR A 10 -4.09 -3.92 -0.06
N ALA A 11 -3.22 -2.96 0.25
CA ALA A 11 -1.79 -3.09 -0.01
C ALA A 11 -1.17 -4.28 0.73
N LEU A 12 -1.60 -4.52 1.97
CA LEU A 12 -1.12 -5.65 2.76
C LEU A 12 -1.57 -7.00 2.19
N ASP A 13 -2.86 -7.15 1.84
CA ASP A 13 -3.40 -8.40 1.27
C ASP A 13 -2.67 -8.78 -0.02
N LEU A 14 -2.50 -7.82 -0.94
CA LEU A 14 -1.78 -8.07 -2.19
C LEU A 14 -0.29 -8.35 -1.96
N TRP A 15 0.35 -7.66 -1.01
CA TRP A 15 1.75 -7.94 -0.68
C TRP A 15 1.93 -9.36 -0.09
N LEU A 16 1.01 -9.82 0.76
CA LEU A 16 1.04 -11.19 1.30
C LEU A 16 0.86 -12.26 0.21
N ARG A 17 0.16 -11.91 -0.88
CA ARG A 17 0.03 -12.74 -2.10
C ARG A 17 1.23 -12.66 -3.03
N GLN A 18 2.30 -11.96 -2.63
CA GLN A 18 3.50 -11.72 -3.44
C GLN A 18 3.20 -10.99 -4.77
N THR A 19 2.12 -10.19 -4.80
CA THR A 19 1.76 -9.39 -5.98
C THR A 19 2.88 -8.38 -6.30
N PRO A 20 3.25 -8.20 -7.58
CA PRO A 20 4.23 -7.21 -7.98
C PRO A 20 3.85 -5.80 -7.52
N MET A 21 4.85 -5.02 -7.07
CA MET A 21 4.61 -3.67 -6.50
C MET A 21 3.85 -2.74 -7.46
N ARG A 22 4.09 -2.89 -8.77
CA ARG A 22 3.38 -2.12 -9.82
C ARG A 22 1.91 -2.48 -9.87
N ASP A 23 1.55 -3.75 -9.78
CA ASP A 23 0.17 -4.21 -9.81
C ASP A 23 -0.59 -3.80 -8.54
N ILE A 24 0.10 -3.79 -7.39
CA ILE A 24 -0.44 -3.19 -6.16
C ILE A 24 -0.75 -1.71 -6.39
N ALA A 25 0.13 -0.97 -7.07
CA ALA A 25 -0.10 0.43 -7.39
C ALA A 25 -1.31 0.63 -8.32
N ILE A 26 -1.50 -0.25 -9.31
CA ILE A 26 -2.64 -0.21 -10.24
C ILE A 26 -3.94 -0.38 -9.47
N VAL A 27 -4.01 -1.34 -8.54
CA VAL A 27 -5.21 -1.56 -7.71
C VAL A 27 -5.50 -0.34 -6.81
N LEU A 28 -4.47 0.34 -6.30
CA LEU A 28 -4.65 1.48 -5.39
C LEU A 28 -4.93 2.81 -6.10
N TYR A 29 -4.38 3.03 -7.30
CA TYR A 29 -4.35 4.35 -7.95
C TYR A 29 -4.82 4.36 -9.40
N SER A 30 -5.32 3.24 -9.94
CA SER A 30 -5.65 3.03 -11.36
C SER A 30 -4.44 2.82 -12.28
N GLU A 31 -4.68 2.12 -13.38
CA GLU A 31 -3.64 1.83 -14.39
C GLU A 31 -3.13 3.08 -15.09
N GLN A 32 -4.01 4.04 -15.41
CA GLN A 32 -3.63 5.28 -16.09
C GLN A 32 -2.59 6.08 -15.31
N ILE A 33 -2.87 6.34 -14.02
CA ILE A 33 -1.95 7.09 -13.14
C ILE A 33 -0.61 6.35 -12.99
N VAL A 34 -0.62 5.02 -12.89
CA VAL A 34 0.61 4.23 -12.79
C VAL A 34 1.38 4.23 -14.11
N ASN A 35 0.73 4.24 -15.27
CA ASN A 35 1.44 4.34 -16.54
C ASN A 35 2.15 5.69 -16.68
N ASP A 36 1.53 6.77 -16.21
CA ASP A 36 2.05 8.13 -16.35
C ASP A 36 3.20 8.43 -15.36
N ASP A 37 3.07 7.99 -14.10
CA ASP A 37 3.92 8.45 -12.99
C ASP A 37 4.81 7.35 -12.35
N TRP A 38 4.85 6.13 -12.91
CA TRP A 38 5.60 5.02 -12.29
C TRP A 38 7.11 5.13 -12.49
N ALA A 39 7.81 5.43 -11.39
CA ALA A 39 9.27 5.43 -11.31
C ALA A 39 9.76 4.38 -10.30
N PRO A 40 10.27 3.21 -10.74
CA PRO A 40 10.65 2.11 -9.86
C PRO A 40 11.86 2.42 -8.96
N GLU A 41 12.74 3.35 -9.37
CA GLU A 41 13.90 3.76 -8.59
C GLU A 41 13.56 4.76 -7.47
N GLY A 42 12.45 5.49 -7.59
CA GLY A 42 12.02 6.47 -6.60
C GLY A 42 10.98 7.42 -7.17
N GLY A 43 9.91 7.65 -6.42
CA GLY A 43 8.78 8.47 -6.86
C GLY A 43 7.61 8.40 -5.87
N TYR A 44 6.72 9.39 -5.94
CA TYR A 44 5.63 9.52 -4.97
C TYR A 44 4.72 8.27 -4.92
N LEU A 45 4.38 7.68 -6.07
CA LEU A 45 3.53 6.50 -6.15
C LEU A 45 4.16 5.30 -5.46
N ILE A 46 5.39 4.93 -5.83
CA ILE A 46 6.08 3.77 -5.23
C ILE A 46 6.31 3.98 -3.73
N ASP A 47 6.59 5.21 -3.29
CA ASP A 47 6.77 5.52 -1.88
C ASP A 47 5.47 5.47 -1.09
N ARG A 48 4.34 5.81 -1.72
CA ARG A 48 3.03 5.66 -1.11
C ARG A 48 2.66 4.18 -0.96
N VAL A 49 2.89 3.35 -1.99
CA VAL A 49 2.70 1.89 -1.91
C VAL A 49 3.58 1.27 -0.81
N ARG A 50 4.88 1.57 -0.80
CA ARG A 50 5.82 1.10 0.23
C ARG A 50 5.39 1.49 1.64
N ARG A 51 4.86 2.71 1.83
CA ARG A 51 4.34 3.15 3.13
C ARG A 51 3.07 2.42 3.53
N SER A 52 2.16 2.17 2.60
CA SER A 52 0.95 1.39 2.86
C SER A 52 1.29 -0.04 3.29
N ILE A 53 2.20 -0.72 2.58
CA ILE A 53 2.67 -2.07 2.97
C ILE A 53 3.32 -2.04 4.35
N ARG A 54 4.26 -1.12 4.60
CA ARG A 54 4.94 -1.00 5.91
C ARG A 54 3.95 -0.75 7.04
N ARG A 55 2.96 0.12 6.84
CA ARG A 55 1.93 0.38 7.84
C ARG A 55 1.04 -0.84 8.06
N GLY A 56 0.68 -1.56 7.00
CA GLY A 56 -0.08 -2.80 7.06
C GLY A 56 0.63 -3.85 7.92
N ARG A 57 1.90 -4.11 7.63
CA ARG A 57 2.74 -5.02 8.41
C ARG A 57 2.86 -4.60 9.87
N PHE A 58 3.11 -3.32 10.13
CA PHE A 58 3.16 -2.80 11.50
C PHE A 58 1.86 -3.08 12.25
N MET A 59 0.69 -2.86 11.64
CA MET A 59 -0.60 -3.15 12.26
C MET A 59 -0.77 -4.64 12.53
N MET A 60 -0.38 -5.53 11.61
CA MET A 60 -0.47 -6.99 11.79
C MET A 60 0.42 -7.50 12.94
N GLU A 61 1.64 -6.99 13.09
CA GLU A 61 2.61 -7.52 14.05
C GLU A 61 2.34 -7.03 15.49
N LYS A 62 2.14 -5.72 15.69
CA LYS A 62 2.00 -5.12 17.03
C LYS A 62 1.09 -3.90 17.08
N GLY A 63 0.93 -3.22 15.96
CA GLY A 63 0.24 -1.94 15.85
C GLY A 63 -1.27 -2.00 15.98
N TYR A 64 -1.91 -3.17 15.81
CA TYR A 64 -3.36 -3.33 16.00
C TYR A 64 -3.82 -2.89 17.38
N ARG A 65 -2.96 -2.93 18.40
CA ARG A 65 -3.27 -2.46 19.76
C ARG A 65 -3.61 -0.97 19.81
N GLN A 66 -3.17 -0.18 18.84
CA GLN A 66 -3.55 1.24 18.71
C GLN A 66 -5.03 1.43 18.34
N LEU A 67 -5.70 0.40 17.84
CA LEU A 67 -7.13 0.43 17.51
C LEU A 67 -8.02 0.08 18.71
N LEU A 68 -7.42 -0.36 19.82
CA LEU A 68 -8.11 -0.75 21.06
C LEU A 68 -8.10 0.37 22.12
N ALA A 69 -7.47 1.50 21.82
CA ALA A 69 -7.35 2.66 22.70
C ALA A 69 -8.51 3.65 22.52
#